data_AF-A0A0P9U1M7-F1
#
_entry.id   AF-A0A0P9U1M7-F1
#
_cell.length_a   1.000
_cell.length_b   1.000
_cell.length_c   1.000
_cell.angle_alpha   90.00
_cell.angle_beta   90.00
_cell.angle_gamma   90.00
#
_symmetry.space_group_name_H-M   'P 1'
#
loop_
_entity.id
_entity.type
_entity.pdbx_description
1 polymer ?
#
loop_
_entity_poly.entity_id
_entity_poly.type
_entity_poly.pdbx_seq_one_letter_code
_entity_poly.pdbx_strand_id
1 'polypeptide(L)'
;MQVNKMKSVEISEHSVDWGKAFAKEAQVIRDRLHDLSFFIHHVGSTSVPGLSAKPIIDILISLQDWKASGDVVNNIRDLGYQVGESDLDTPRYFLVNYSSPDSIGYHIHICKPQSTWENDMINFRDELRINDKLACDYARLKEGLAKIYKNDIDSYALGKKEFIEKALKKLAPKFSINKLLTHQNLELDKADRYGRSMMWLQLSMALTAAFSVYVDQGWLLLLIALMGFGFLAAWLMLSQSQQKHRAAGDQARRVVLFMSGLGKKPSLEEQQRILRKFILPLSGADWNLEESRFASREFPGYQRLAEIIEESAFWTGDLHHASAGLMSKFLWGSLLCSFVGSIAAIVLAPPNDLIAFNRALIAVMLFFISSDMLGLYFAYKKSATSLDEIFHRVEISALRGYPDADILLLASDYNAVIENSPSPLSFFLKSRTNKLSLRWAIYKEMKRAGAAKEIEGRRSY
;
A
#
# COMPACT_ATOMS: atom_id res chain seq x y z
N MET A 1 -10.82 2.68 50.35
CA MET A 1 -9.36 2.59 50.16
C MET A 1 -8.92 3.84 49.44
N GLN A 2 -8.05 4.66 50.04
CA GLN A 2 -7.54 5.87 49.37
C GLN A 2 -6.64 5.44 48.20
N VAL A 3 -6.85 6.05 47.02
CA VAL A 3 -5.93 5.90 45.89
C VAL A 3 -4.58 6.46 46.32
N ASN A 4 -3.54 5.64 46.34
CA ASN A 4 -2.17 6.11 46.52
C ASN A 4 -1.82 6.97 45.29
N LYS A 5 -2.10 8.27 45.35
CA LYS A 5 -1.65 9.23 44.34
C LYS A 5 -0.16 9.50 44.54
N MET A 6 0.61 9.48 43.45
CA MET A 6 1.98 9.99 43.46
C MET A 6 2.01 11.44 43.99
N LYS A 7 3.02 11.77 44.79
CA LYS A 7 3.14 13.09 45.42
C LYS A 7 3.95 14.10 44.61
N SER A 8 4.83 13.66 43.70
CA SER A 8 5.70 14.53 42.91
C SER A 8 5.98 13.96 41.51
N VAL A 9 6.27 14.85 40.55
CA VAL A 9 6.74 14.52 39.20
C VAL A 9 8.27 14.51 39.21
N GLU A 10 8.86 13.31 39.16
CA GLU A 10 10.31 13.12 39.07
C GLU A 10 10.68 12.41 37.77
N ILE A 11 11.61 13.00 37.01
CA ILE A 11 12.11 12.47 35.74
C ILE A 11 13.45 11.81 36.02
N SER A 12 13.59 10.56 35.63
CA SER A 12 14.83 9.79 35.69
C SER A 12 15.40 9.62 34.28
N GLU A 13 16.72 9.41 34.22
CA GLU A 13 17.36 8.94 32.99
C GLU A 13 16.80 7.58 32.57
N HIS A 14 16.93 7.26 31.28
CA HIS A 14 16.45 6.00 30.75
C HIS A 14 17.13 4.80 31.43
N SER A 15 16.35 3.83 31.90
CA SER A 15 16.86 2.58 32.47
C SER A 15 16.51 1.37 31.60
N VAL A 16 17.51 0.55 31.32
CA VAL A 16 17.36 -0.73 30.59
C VAL A 16 16.46 -1.72 31.34
N ASP A 17 16.33 -1.56 32.66
CA ASP A 17 15.51 -2.43 33.50
C ASP A 17 14.01 -2.19 33.30
N TRP A 18 13.60 -1.08 32.69
CA TRP A 18 12.19 -0.83 32.36
C TRP A 18 11.63 -1.86 31.38
N GLY A 19 12.44 -2.31 30.40
CA GLY A 19 12.03 -3.38 29.48
C GLY A 19 11.84 -4.72 30.20
N LYS A 20 12.69 -5.03 31.19
CA LYS A 20 12.55 -6.23 32.02
C LYS A 20 11.33 -6.15 32.95
N ALA A 21 11.10 -4.98 33.55
CA ALA A 21 9.95 -4.72 34.41
C ALA A 21 8.63 -4.86 33.62
N PHE A 22 8.57 -4.34 32.40
CA PHE A 22 7.46 -4.56 31.48
C PHE A 22 7.27 -6.05 31.17
N ALA A 23 8.33 -6.76 30.76
CA ALA A 23 8.22 -8.16 30.36
C ALA A 23 7.70 -9.05 31.50
N LYS A 24 8.19 -8.81 32.73
CA LYS A 24 7.72 -9.52 33.94
C LYS A 24 6.23 -9.26 34.19
N GLU A 25 5.81 -8.00 34.18
CA GLU A 25 4.42 -7.64 34.46
C GLU A 25 3.46 -8.10 33.35
N ALA A 26 3.89 -7.99 32.09
CA ALA A 26 3.15 -8.49 30.95
C ALA A 26 2.91 -10.01 31.03
N GLN A 27 3.85 -10.77 31.60
CA GLN A 27 3.65 -12.20 31.82
C GLN A 27 2.59 -12.47 32.91
N VAL A 28 2.65 -11.75 34.05
CA VAL A 28 1.63 -11.85 35.11
C VAL A 28 0.22 -11.57 34.56
N ILE A 29 0.10 -10.54 33.73
CA ILE A 29 -1.16 -10.20 33.06
C ILE A 29 -1.61 -11.30 32.09
N ARG A 30 -0.69 -11.86 31.30
CA ARG A 30 -0.98 -12.98 30.38
C ARG A 30 -1.48 -14.21 31.10
N ASP A 31 -0.85 -14.57 32.21
CA ASP A 31 -1.25 -15.73 33.01
C ASP A 31 -2.64 -15.52 33.63
N ARG A 32 -2.95 -14.30 34.08
CA ARG A 32 -4.26 -13.97 34.65
C ARG A 32 -5.38 -13.94 33.61
N LEU A 33 -5.09 -13.52 32.38
CA LEU A 33 -6.07 -13.34 31.29
C LEU A 33 -6.00 -14.45 30.23
N HIS A 34 -5.45 -15.63 30.55
CA HIS A 34 -5.10 -16.69 29.59
C HIS A 34 -6.25 -17.16 28.68
N ASP A 35 -7.51 -17.07 29.15
CA ASP A 35 -8.69 -17.48 28.39
C ASP A 35 -9.19 -16.43 27.38
N LEU A 36 -8.56 -15.26 27.32
CA LEU A 36 -8.99 -14.13 26.50
C LEU A 36 -8.00 -13.83 25.36
N SER A 37 -8.54 -13.42 24.21
CA SER A 37 -7.74 -12.95 23.07
C SER A 37 -7.49 -11.44 23.19
N PHE A 38 -6.23 -11.07 23.40
CA PHE A 38 -5.81 -9.66 23.49
C PHE A 38 -4.37 -9.47 23.00
N PHE A 39 -4.03 -8.24 22.66
CA PHE A 39 -2.66 -7.80 22.43
C PHE A 39 -2.15 -7.02 23.64
N ILE A 40 -0.86 -7.13 23.94
CA ILE A 40 -0.21 -6.38 25.02
C ILE A 40 1.06 -5.70 24.51
N HIS A 41 1.19 -4.41 24.77
CA HIS A 41 2.30 -3.58 24.28
C HIS A 41 2.92 -2.75 25.39
N HIS A 42 4.25 -2.61 25.38
CA HIS A 42 4.95 -1.59 26.15
C HIS A 42 4.82 -0.26 25.40
N VAL A 43 4.19 0.73 26.02
CA VAL A 43 3.98 2.06 25.44
C VAL A 43 4.50 3.13 26.39
N GLY A 44 4.22 4.40 26.10
CA GLY A 44 4.71 5.52 26.91
C GLY A 44 6.22 5.74 26.80
N SER A 45 6.75 6.66 27.60
CA SER A 45 8.15 7.08 27.48
C SER A 45 9.15 6.00 27.90
N THR A 46 8.80 5.14 28.85
CA THR A 46 9.69 4.07 29.34
C THR A 46 9.92 2.97 28.30
N SER A 47 9.10 2.92 27.25
CA SER A 47 9.27 2.01 26.12
C SER A 47 10.21 2.53 25.02
N VAL A 48 10.72 3.76 25.14
CA VAL A 48 11.62 4.38 24.14
C VAL A 48 13.05 4.36 24.67
N PRO A 49 13.98 3.62 24.04
CA PRO A 49 15.38 3.59 24.45
C PRO A 49 16.00 4.99 24.49
N GLY A 50 16.74 5.29 25.56
CA GLY A 50 17.45 6.57 25.73
C GLY A 50 16.57 7.77 26.12
N LEU A 51 15.24 7.60 26.22
CA LEU A 51 14.34 8.70 26.57
C LEU A 51 14.11 8.80 28.09
N SER A 52 14.49 9.94 28.70
CA SER A 52 14.21 10.23 30.11
C SER A 52 12.72 10.24 30.40
N ALA A 53 12.29 9.64 31.51
CA ALA A 53 10.88 9.43 31.82
C ALA A 53 10.63 9.36 33.33
N LYS A 54 9.35 9.45 33.72
CA LYS A 54 8.93 8.99 35.04
C LYS A 54 9.12 7.47 35.09
N PRO A 55 9.59 6.88 36.20
CA PRO A 55 9.79 5.43 36.34
C PRO A 55 8.45 4.68 36.48
N ILE A 56 7.61 4.79 35.44
CA ILE A 56 6.27 4.20 35.34
C ILE A 56 6.18 3.46 34.01
N ILE A 57 5.83 2.19 34.07
CA ILE A 57 5.63 1.36 32.89
C ILE A 57 4.19 1.53 32.41
N ASP A 58 4.02 2.12 31.22
CA ASP A 58 2.73 2.16 30.54
C ASP A 58 2.54 0.88 29.71
N ILE A 59 1.48 0.14 30.01
CA ILE A 59 1.08 -1.11 29.38
C ILE A 59 -0.24 -0.87 28.65
N LEU A 60 -0.30 -1.22 27.37
CA LEU A 60 -1.51 -1.15 26.56
C LEU A 60 -2.04 -2.56 26.30
N ILE A 61 -3.30 -2.80 26.65
CA ILE A 61 -4.02 -4.05 26.43
C ILE A 61 -5.15 -3.80 25.43
N SER A 62 -5.08 -4.46 24.27
CA SER A 62 -6.09 -4.36 23.22
C SER A 62 -6.95 -5.62 23.19
N LEU A 63 -8.18 -5.50 23.69
CA LEU A 63 -9.08 -6.64 23.91
C LEU A 63 -9.97 -6.91 22.70
N GLN A 64 -9.87 -8.11 22.09
CA GLN A 64 -10.64 -8.41 20.86
C GLN A 64 -12.15 -8.44 21.11
N ASP A 65 -12.60 -9.13 22.16
CA ASP A 65 -14.01 -9.09 22.58
C ASP A 65 -14.20 -8.04 23.67
N TRP A 66 -14.64 -6.85 23.26
CA TRP A 66 -14.90 -5.76 24.20
C TRP A 66 -16.01 -6.07 25.21
N LYS A 67 -16.90 -7.04 24.95
CA LYS A 67 -17.92 -7.42 25.93
C LYS A 67 -17.29 -7.96 27.22
N ALA A 68 -16.12 -8.58 27.12
CA ALA A 68 -15.35 -9.08 28.26
C ALA A 68 -14.57 -7.98 29.01
N SER A 69 -14.66 -6.70 28.62
CA SER A 69 -13.85 -5.64 29.21
C SER A 69 -14.07 -5.48 30.72
N GLY A 70 -15.30 -5.68 31.19
CA GLY A 70 -15.62 -5.65 32.62
C GLY A 70 -14.89 -6.75 33.41
N ASP A 71 -14.87 -7.97 32.86
CA ASP A 71 -14.19 -9.11 33.47
C ASP A 71 -12.67 -8.93 33.45
N VAL A 72 -12.12 -8.39 32.36
CA VAL A 72 -10.69 -8.03 32.29
C VAL A 72 -10.33 -7.00 33.37
N VAL A 73 -11.12 -5.94 33.49
CA VAL A 73 -10.90 -4.91 34.52
C VAL A 73 -10.91 -5.52 35.91
N ASN A 74 -11.87 -6.40 36.22
CA ASN A 74 -11.93 -7.08 37.52
C ASN A 74 -10.72 -7.99 37.74
N ASN A 75 -10.34 -8.78 36.74
CA ASN A 75 -9.17 -9.65 36.81
C ASN A 75 -7.86 -8.88 37.05
N ILE A 76 -7.70 -7.71 36.43
CA ILE A 76 -6.54 -6.83 36.64
C ILE A 76 -6.59 -6.18 38.03
N ARG A 77 -7.77 -5.84 38.54
CA ARG A 77 -7.92 -5.31 39.92
C ARG A 77 -7.47 -6.32 40.98
N ASP A 78 -7.73 -7.61 40.75
CA ASP A 78 -7.27 -8.68 41.66
C ASP A 78 -5.74 -8.78 41.72
N LEU A 79 -5.03 -8.27 40.71
CA LEU A 79 -3.56 -8.13 40.71
C LEU A 79 -3.07 -6.89 41.50
N GLY A 80 -3.97 -6.16 42.16
CA GLY A 80 -3.65 -4.98 42.97
C GLY A 80 -3.76 -3.64 42.26
N TYR A 81 -4.26 -3.61 41.02
CA TYR A 81 -4.49 -2.38 40.27
C TYR A 81 -5.79 -1.69 40.71
N GLN A 82 -5.80 -0.36 40.61
CA GLN A 82 -6.95 0.48 40.91
C GLN A 82 -7.41 1.20 39.66
N VAL A 83 -8.73 1.34 39.47
CA VAL A 83 -9.27 2.11 38.35
C VAL A 83 -9.01 3.59 38.60
N GLY A 84 -8.19 4.21 37.74
CA GLY A 84 -7.88 5.63 37.79
C GLY A 84 -8.94 6.47 37.08
N GLU A 85 -9.31 6.07 35.86
CA GLU A 85 -10.37 6.71 35.07
C GLU A 85 -11.10 5.66 34.23
N SER A 86 -12.41 5.85 34.05
CA SER A 86 -13.21 5.14 33.05
C SER A 86 -13.94 6.18 32.21
N ASP A 87 -13.76 6.11 30.90
CA ASP A 87 -14.51 6.93 29.95
C ASP A 87 -15.52 6.01 29.26
N LEU A 88 -16.81 6.29 29.39
CA LEU A 88 -17.86 5.48 28.76
C LEU A 88 -18.14 5.92 27.31
N ASP A 89 -17.80 7.17 26.96
CA ASP A 89 -17.99 7.73 25.62
C ASP A 89 -16.89 7.26 24.66
N THR A 90 -15.70 6.98 25.20
CA THR A 90 -14.60 6.34 24.48
C THR A 90 -14.29 5.01 25.15
N PRO A 91 -14.52 3.82 24.55
CA PRO A 91 -14.40 2.53 25.22
C PRO A 91 -12.95 2.24 25.67
N ARG A 92 -12.58 2.74 26.86
CA ARG A 92 -11.26 2.61 27.45
C ARG A 92 -11.33 2.56 28.98
N TYR A 93 -10.43 1.79 29.58
CA TYR A 93 -10.15 1.81 31.01
C TYR A 93 -8.71 2.19 31.27
N PHE A 94 -8.49 2.97 32.33
CA PHE A 94 -7.17 3.30 32.82
C PHE A 94 -7.02 2.81 34.26
N LEU A 95 -6.05 1.94 34.50
CA LEU A 95 -5.76 1.39 35.81
C LEU A 95 -4.32 1.70 36.24
N VAL A 96 -4.12 1.86 37.54
CA VAL A 96 -2.84 2.25 38.13
C VAL A 96 -2.45 1.31 39.27
N ASN A 97 -1.17 1.02 39.38
CA ASN A 97 -0.59 0.34 40.53
C ASN A 97 0.72 1.07 40.93
N TYR A 98 0.74 1.55 42.17
CA TYR A 98 1.90 2.19 42.78
C TYR A 98 2.23 1.43 44.06
N SER A 99 3.10 0.43 43.96
CA SER A 99 3.43 -0.45 45.09
C SER A 99 4.17 0.28 46.22
N SER A 100 5.05 1.23 45.89
CA SER A 100 5.66 2.20 46.82
C SER A 100 6.15 3.46 46.07
N PRO A 101 6.37 4.59 46.78
CA PRO A 101 6.88 5.83 46.17
C PRO A 101 8.23 5.67 45.45
N ASP A 102 9.06 4.74 45.92
CA ASP A 102 10.43 4.50 45.42
C ASP A 102 10.50 3.31 44.42
N SER A 103 9.35 2.69 44.12
CA SER A 103 9.25 1.55 43.20
C SER A 103 8.76 1.97 41.81
N ILE A 104 9.06 1.14 40.81
CA ILE A 104 8.50 1.29 39.46
C ILE A 104 6.97 1.18 39.55
N GLY A 105 6.28 2.23 39.09
CA GLY A 105 4.81 2.22 38.97
C GLY A 105 4.34 1.55 37.68
N TYR A 106 3.08 1.15 37.63
CA TYR A 106 2.46 0.56 36.44
C TYR A 106 1.14 1.25 36.08
N HIS A 107 0.99 1.57 34.80
CA HIS A 107 -0.20 2.14 34.19
C HIS A 107 -0.72 1.16 33.16
N ILE A 108 -1.96 0.70 33.28
CA ILE A 108 -2.61 -0.18 32.31
C ILE A 108 -3.70 0.61 31.58
N HIS A 109 -3.60 0.61 30.26
CA HIS A 109 -4.59 1.16 29.34
C HIS A 109 -5.29 -0.01 28.65
N ILE A 110 -6.60 -0.16 28.84
CA ILE A 110 -7.39 -1.21 28.17
C ILE A 110 -8.28 -0.55 27.14
N CYS A 111 -8.24 -0.98 25.88
CA CYS A 111 -9.07 -0.43 24.80
C CYS A 111 -9.45 -1.47 23.75
N LYS A 112 -10.34 -1.10 22.84
CA LYS A 112 -10.60 -1.91 21.63
C LYS A 112 -9.40 -1.86 20.67
N PRO A 113 -9.08 -2.97 19.98
CA PRO A 113 -8.20 -2.96 18.83
C PRO A 113 -8.65 -1.93 17.80
N GLN A 114 -7.67 -1.32 17.14
CA GLN A 114 -7.79 -0.28 16.14
C GLN A 114 -8.49 1.00 16.61
N SER A 115 -8.73 1.16 17.91
CA SER A 115 -9.24 2.42 18.45
C SER A 115 -8.23 3.55 18.24
N THR A 116 -8.72 4.80 18.20
CA THR A 116 -7.85 5.97 18.13
C THR A 116 -6.83 5.97 19.26
N TRP A 117 -7.24 5.55 20.47
CA TRP A 117 -6.37 5.45 21.64
C TRP A 117 -5.22 4.46 21.44
N GLU A 118 -5.51 3.23 21.00
CA GLU A 118 -4.48 2.23 20.72
C GLU A 118 -3.47 2.76 19.70
N ASN A 119 -3.99 3.27 18.58
CA ASN A 119 -3.18 3.78 17.49
C ASN A 119 -2.32 4.96 17.95
N ASP A 120 -2.87 5.91 18.69
CA ASP A 120 -2.15 7.10 19.14
C ASP A 120 -1.00 6.73 20.09
N MET A 121 -1.24 5.83 21.05
CA MET A 121 -0.21 5.39 21.99
C MET A 121 0.94 4.64 21.30
N ILE A 122 0.61 3.71 20.41
CA ILE A 122 1.61 2.95 19.63
C ILE A 122 2.35 3.89 18.67
N ASN A 123 1.62 4.73 17.94
CA ASN A 123 2.21 5.59 16.92
C ASN A 123 3.15 6.62 17.52
N PHE A 124 2.76 7.21 18.64
CA PHE A 124 3.61 8.18 19.33
C PHE A 124 4.90 7.55 19.87
N ARG A 125 4.82 6.34 20.47
CA ARG A 125 6.00 5.59 20.91
C ARG A 125 6.96 5.35 19.76
N ASP A 126 6.46 4.79 18.66
CA ASP A 126 7.31 4.35 17.55
C ASP A 126 7.91 5.54 16.81
N GLU A 127 7.20 6.67 16.70
CA GLU A 127 7.80 7.90 16.15
C GLU A 127 8.93 8.41 17.04
N LEU A 128 8.79 8.38 18.37
CA LEU A 128 9.86 8.76 19.29
C LEU A 128 11.10 7.84 19.18
N ARG A 129 10.93 6.57 18.78
CA ARG A 129 12.06 5.64 18.59
C ARG A 129 12.87 5.90 17.32
N ILE A 130 12.26 6.53 16.31
CA ILE A 130 12.86 6.70 14.98
C ILE A 130 13.25 8.16 14.71
N ASN A 131 12.61 9.11 15.38
CA ASN A 131 12.81 10.54 15.18
C ASN A 131 13.52 11.17 16.39
N ASP A 132 14.85 11.12 16.38
CA ASP A 132 15.71 11.64 17.45
C ASP A 132 15.38 13.10 17.81
N LYS A 133 15.08 13.92 16.79
CA LYS A 133 14.69 15.32 17.01
C LYS A 133 13.39 15.42 17.80
N LEU A 134 12.37 14.66 17.43
CA LEU A 134 11.10 14.64 18.16
C LEU A 134 11.30 14.11 19.58
N ALA A 135 12.13 13.09 19.77
CA ALA A 135 12.46 12.54 21.08
C ALA A 135 13.17 13.57 21.97
N CYS A 136 14.16 14.29 21.46
CA CYS A 136 14.82 15.38 22.16
C CYS A 136 13.86 16.52 22.51
N ASP A 137 13.02 16.95 21.57
CA ASP A 137 12.04 18.01 21.80
C ASP A 137 11.03 17.59 22.89
N TYR A 138 10.59 16.33 22.86
CA TYR A 138 9.68 15.78 23.86
C TYR A 138 10.33 15.62 25.24
N ALA A 139 11.61 15.23 25.30
CA ALA A 139 12.37 15.16 26.54
C ALA A 139 12.48 16.55 27.20
N ARG A 140 12.89 17.57 26.45
CA ARG A 140 12.98 18.96 26.92
C ARG A 140 11.65 19.49 27.43
N LEU A 141 10.56 19.20 26.70
CA LEU A 141 9.20 19.57 27.15
C LEU A 141 8.89 18.94 28.51
N LYS A 142 9.14 17.64 28.68
CA LYS A 142 8.87 16.94 29.94
C LYS A 142 9.70 17.50 31.10
N GLU A 143 10.97 17.79 30.87
CA GLU A 143 11.84 18.41 31.88
C GLU A 143 11.34 19.82 32.28
N GLY A 144 10.94 20.63 31.30
CA GLY A 144 10.37 21.96 31.55
C GLY A 144 9.06 21.87 32.35
N LEU A 145 8.15 20.99 31.96
CA LEU A 145 6.88 20.77 32.66
C LEU A 145 7.09 20.22 34.07
N ALA A 146 8.06 19.33 34.28
CA ALA A 146 8.35 18.78 35.60
C ALA A 146 8.89 19.85 36.58
N LYS A 147 9.62 20.86 36.08
CA LYS A 147 10.09 22.00 36.88
C LYS A 147 8.94 22.93 37.30
N ILE A 148 7.98 23.15 36.40
CA ILE A 148 6.85 24.08 36.63
C ILE A 148 5.76 23.41 37.49
N TYR A 149 5.41 22.16 37.19
CA TYR A 149 4.27 21.44 37.75
C TYR A 149 4.70 20.27 38.66
N LYS A 150 5.74 20.46 39.48
CA LYS A 150 6.33 19.40 40.32
C LYS A 150 5.32 18.66 41.19
N ASN A 151 4.32 19.38 41.73
CA ASN A 151 3.29 18.83 42.61
C ASN A 151 1.90 18.78 41.97
N ASP A 152 1.80 19.03 40.66
CA ASP A 152 0.53 19.09 39.91
C ASP A 152 0.60 18.14 38.71
N ILE A 153 0.24 16.88 38.96
CA ILE A 153 0.31 15.79 37.98
C ILE A 153 -0.66 16.01 36.82
N ASP A 154 -1.82 16.62 37.11
CA ASP A 154 -2.88 16.83 36.12
C ASP A 154 -2.47 17.92 35.13
N SER A 155 -1.93 19.05 35.62
CA SER A 155 -1.36 20.09 34.75
C SER A 155 -0.14 19.59 33.98
N TYR A 156 0.71 18.75 34.58
CA TYR A 156 1.80 18.10 33.87
C TYR A 156 1.29 17.18 32.75
N ALA A 157 0.23 16.41 32.98
CA ALA A 157 -0.37 15.55 31.97
C ALA A 157 -0.99 16.38 30.82
N LEU A 158 -1.72 17.44 31.16
CA LEU A 158 -2.34 18.36 30.21
C LEU A 158 -1.31 19.08 29.35
N GLY A 159 -0.21 19.55 29.94
CA GLY A 159 0.87 20.24 29.21
C GLY A 159 1.56 19.36 28.16
N LYS A 160 1.55 18.03 28.32
CA LYS A 160 2.05 17.10 27.29
C LYS A 160 1.05 16.87 26.16
N LYS A 161 -0.25 16.97 26.45
CA LYS A 161 -1.33 16.58 25.54
C LYS A 161 -1.22 17.32 24.21
N GLU A 162 -1.05 18.65 24.24
CA GLU A 162 -0.96 19.46 23.03
C GLU A 162 0.23 19.08 22.13
N PHE A 163 1.38 18.77 22.73
CA PHE A 163 2.55 18.32 21.97
C PHE A 163 2.31 16.96 21.32
N ILE A 164 1.76 16.01 22.08
CA ILE A 164 1.45 14.66 21.61
C ILE A 164 0.44 14.75 20.46
N GLU A 165 -0.64 15.50 20.63
CA GLU A 165 -1.66 15.72 19.59
C GLU A 165 -1.09 16.39 18.36
N LYS A 166 -0.20 17.40 18.50
CA LYS A 166 0.48 18.03 17.36
C LYS A 166 1.41 17.06 16.63
N ALA A 167 2.16 16.24 17.37
CA ALA A 167 3.03 15.22 16.78
C ALA A 167 2.19 14.18 16.03
N LEU A 168 1.16 13.62 16.68
CA LEU A 168 0.22 12.68 16.09
C LEU A 168 -0.53 13.27 14.90
N LYS A 169 -0.90 14.55 14.91
CA LYS A 169 -1.53 15.23 13.76
C LYS A 169 -0.56 15.42 12.59
N LYS A 170 0.75 15.50 12.84
CA LYS A 170 1.77 15.47 11.77
C LYS A 170 1.99 14.06 11.21
N LEU A 171 1.75 13.03 12.01
CA LEU A 171 1.78 11.61 11.64
C LEU A 171 0.51 11.18 10.87
N ALA A 172 -0.67 11.57 11.37
CA ALA A 172 -1.98 11.08 10.99
C ALA A 172 -2.39 11.26 9.51
N PRO A 173 -1.80 12.18 8.70
CA PRO A 173 -2.16 12.27 7.30
C PRO A 173 -1.08 11.77 6.35
N LYS A 174 0.10 11.26 6.76
CA LYS A 174 1.12 10.84 5.77
C LYS A 174 0.85 9.48 5.14
N PHE A 175 0.29 8.53 5.90
CA PHE A 175 0.06 7.15 5.47
C PHE A 175 -1.43 6.79 5.50
N SER A 176 -2.22 7.46 4.66
CA SER A 176 -3.66 7.17 4.48
C SER A 176 -3.92 6.56 3.12
N ILE A 177 -5.03 5.83 2.99
CA ILE A 177 -5.44 5.18 1.73
C ILE A 177 -5.49 6.20 0.60
N ASN A 178 -6.13 7.35 0.80
CA ASN A 178 -6.22 8.39 -0.24
C ASN A 178 -4.85 8.92 -0.67
N LYS A 179 -3.90 9.13 0.26
CA LYS A 179 -2.55 9.59 -0.11
C LYS A 179 -1.74 8.52 -0.84
N LEU A 180 -1.88 7.26 -0.43
CA LEU A 180 -1.24 6.15 -1.11
C LEU A 180 -1.81 5.97 -2.53
N LEU A 181 -3.11 6.16 -2.71
CA LEU A 181 -3.76 6.17 -4.02
C LEU A 181 -3.25 7.34 -4.89
N THR A 182 -3.09 8.54 -4.32
CA THR A 182 -2.48 9.66 -5.05
C THR A 182 -1.04 9.36 -5.46
N HIS A 183 -0.22 8.81 -4.54
CA HIS A 183 1.14 8.36 -4.87
C HIS A 183 1.11 7.30 -5.98
N GLN A 184 0.24 6.30 -5.87
CA GLN A 184 0.06 5.27 -6.89
C GLN A 184 -0.19 5.90 -8.26
N ASN A 185 -1.16 6.81 -8.38
CA ASN A 185 -1.52 7.42 -9.65
C ASN A 185 -0.38 8.28 -10.23
N LEU A 186 0.28 9.11 -9.40
CA LEU A 186 1.38 9.94 -9.85
C LEU A 186 2.56 9.11 -10.39
N GLU A 187 2.92 8.05 -9.67
CA GLU A 187 4.00 7.15 -10.03
C GLU A 187 3.68 6.34 -11.29
N LEU A 188 2.47 5.76 -11.39
CA LEU A 188 2.03 5.01 -12.56
C LEU A 188 1.88 5.91 -13.79
N ASP A 189 1.32 7.12 -13.66
CA ASP A 189 1.23 8.08 -14.78
C ASP A 189 2.62 8.48 -15.31
N LYS A 190 3.60 8.62 -14.42
CA LYS A 190 4.98 8.91 -14.80
C LYS A 190 5.62 7.71 -15.49
N ALA A 191 5.42 6.50 -14.97
CA ALA A 191 5.86 5.27 -15.63
C ALA A 191 5.26 5.13 -17.03
N ASP A 192 3.97 5.40 -17.20
CA ASP A 192 3.29 5.36 -18.49
C ASP A 192 3.82 6.40 -19.49
N ARG A 193 4.17 7.61 -19.02
CA ARG A 193 4.86 8.62 -19.84
C ARG A 193 6.23 8.13 -20.32
N TYR A 194 7.00 7.48 -19.46
CA TYR A 194 8.28 6.88 -19.85
C TYR A 194 8.07 5.76 -20.87
N GLY A 195 7.11 4.86 -20.64
CA GLY A 195 6.76 3.80 -21.59
C GLY A 195 6.40 4.34 -22.98
N ARG A 196 5.58 5.40 -23.06
CA ARG A 196 5.28 6.08 -24.34
C ARG A 196 6.53 6.69 -24.99
N SER A 197 7.39 7.33 -24.19
CA SER A 197 8.63 7.92 -24.70
C SER A 197 9.58 6.87 -25.27
N MET A 198 9.68 5.71 -24.61
CA MET A 198 10.46 4.57 -25.09
C MET A 198 9.92 4.04 -26.42
N MET A 199 8.60 3.91 -26.56
CA MET A 199 7.97 3.48 -27.81
C MET A 199 8.27 4.43 -28.97
N TRP A 200 8.19 5.74 -28.75
CA TRP A 200 8.57 6.74 -29.76
C TRP A 200 10.05 6.70 -30.09
N LEU A 201 10.92 6.56 -29.09
CA LEU A 201 12.36 6.45 -29.29
C LEU A 201 12.73 5.21 -30.10
N GLN A 202 12.06 4.09 -29.85
CA GLN A 202 12.24 2.86 -30.60
C GLN A 202 11.77 2.99 -32.06
N LEU A 203 10.64 3.67 -32.28
CA LEU A 203 10.18 3.98 -33.64
C LEU A 203 11.17 4.90 -34.37
N SER A 204 11.69 5.94 -33.70
CA SER A 204 12.71 6.83 -34.26
C SER A 204 13.99 6.06 -34.63
N MET A 205 14.46 5.16 -33.76
CA MET A 205 15.61 4.31 -34.02
C MET A 205 15.40 3.43 -35.27
N ALA A 206 14.21 2.86 -35.43
CA ALA A 206 13.85 2.05 -36.59
C ALA A 206 13.79 2.88 -37.89
N LEU A 207 13.21 4.08 -37.85
CA LEU A 207 13.16 4.99 -38.99
C LEU A 207 14.55 5.45 -39.42
N THR A 208 15.42 5.78 -38.45
CA THR A 208 16.82 6.13 -38.71
C THR A 208 17.58 4.96 -39.33
N ALA A 209 17.36 3.73 -38.85
CA ALA A 209 17.96 2.53 -39.43
C ALA A 209 17.47 2.30 -40.88
N ALA A 210 16.17 2.44 -41.15
CA ALA A 210 15.61 2.31 -42.49
C ALA A 210 16.14 3.38 -43.44
N PHE A 211 16.27 4.63 -42.99
CA PHE A 211 16.81 5.73 -43.80
C PHE A 211 18.29 5.52 -44.15
N SER A 212 19.08 4.93 -43.23
CA SER A 212 20.52 4.68 -43.43
C SER A 212 20.84 3.87 -44.69
N VAL A 213 19.87 3.08 -45.16
CA VAL A 213 20.02 2.20 -46.32
C VAL A 213 20.17 2.96 -47.64
N TYR A 214 19.66 4.20 -47.71
CA TYR A 214 19.70 5.04 -48.92
C TYR A 214 20.84 6.08 -48.89
N VAL A 215 21.75 5.97 -47.93
CA VAL A 215 22.85 6.93 -47.73
C VAL A 215 24.17 6.30 -48.16
N ASP A 216 24.77 6.83 -49.24
CA ASP A 216 26.04 6.31 -49.77
C ASP A 216 27.30 6.98 -49.18
N GLN A 217 27.15 8.09 -48.45
CA GLN A 217 28.30 8.80 -47.88
C GLN A 217 28.74 8.17 -46.54
N GLY A 218 29.96 7.64 -46.51
CA GLY A 218 30.50 6.91 -45.35
C GLY A 218 30.54 7.70 -44.03
N TRP A 219 30.82 9.01 -44.08
CA TRP A 219 30.83 9.85 -42.86
C TRP A 219 29.41 10.08 -42.30
N LEU A 220 28.37 10.16 -43.15
CA LEU A 220 26.98 10.25 -42.71
C LEU A 220 26.53 8.94 -42.05
N LEU A 221 26.94 7.79 -42.58
CA LEU A 221 26.67 6.48 -41.98
C LEU A 221 27.27 6.35 -40.57
N LEU A 222 28.49 6.86 -40.36
CA LEU A 222 29.12 6.90 -39.03
C LEU A 222 28.32 7.76 -38.04
N LEU A 223 27.81 8.93 -38.47
CA LEU A 223 26.96 9.78 -37.63
C LEU A 223 25.64 9.10 -37.28
N ILE A 224 25.01 8.41 -38.24
CA ILE A 224 23.77 7.64 -38.01
C ILE A 224 24.02 6.52 -37.00
N ALA A 225 25.14 5.80 -37.11
CA ALA A 225 25.52 4.76 -36.15
C ALA A 225 25.72 5.32 -34.73
N LEU A 226 26.45 6.44 -34.60
CA LEU A 226 26.62 7.14 -33.31
C LEU A 226 25.29 7.58 -32.70
N MET A 227 24.36 8.09 -33.53
CA MET A 227 23.01 8.44 -33.10
C MET A 227 22.24 7.21 -32.59
N GLY A 228 22.38 6.05 -33.26
CA GLY A 228 21.79 4.78 -32.81
C GLY A 228 22.28 4.35 -31.43
N PHE A 229 23.58 4.47 -31.14
CA PHE A 229 24.11 4.23 -29.79
C PHE A 229 23.54 5.21 -28.75
N GLY A 230 23.37 6.48 -29.14
CA GLY A 230 22.70 7.48 -28.30
C GLY A 230 21.25 7.11 -27.97
N PHE A 231 20.48 6.65 -28.96
CA PHE A 231 19.11 6.17 -28.74
C PHE A 231 19.07 4.94 -27.84
N LEU A 232 19.98 3.98 -28.00
CA LEU A 232 20.07 2.82 -27.12
C LEU A 232 20.33 3.23 -25.66
N ALA A 233 21.30 4.13 -25.43
CA ALA A 233 21.62 4.63 -24.09
C ALA A 233 20.41 5.36 -23.47
N ALA A 234 19.75 6.24 -24.24
CA ALA A 234 18.54 6.93 -23.80
C ALA A 234 17.40 5.95 -23.48
N TRP A 235 17.21 4.91 -24.30
CA TRP A 235 16.19 3.89 -24.08
C TRP A 235 16.43 3.12 -22.78
N LEU A 236 17.68 2.73 -22.50
CA LEU A 236 18.06 2.05 -21.25
C LEU A 236 17.79 2.92 -20.02
N MET A 237 18.13 4.22 -20.09
CA MET A 237 17.85 5.17 -18.99
C MET A 237 16.35 5.35 -18.75
N LEU A 238 15.56 5.46 -19.82
CA LEU A 238 14.10 5.55 -19.73
C LEU A 238 13.49 4.26 -19.17
N SER A 239 13.99 3.09 -19.60
CA SER A 239 13.54 1.78 -19.12
C SER A 239 13.76 1.61 -17.61
N GLN A 240 14.96 1.93 -17.12
CA GLN A 240 15.24 1.90 -15.68
C GLN A 240 14.37 2.89 -14.90
N SER A 241 14.14 4.08 -15.45
CA SER A 241 13.30 5.09 -14.82
C SER A 241 11.84 4.63 -14.75
N GLN A 242 11.31 4.06 -15.85
CA GLN A 242 9.98 3.48 -15.91
C GLN A 242 9.80 2.41 -14.84
N GLN A 243 10.73 1.46 -14.73
CA GLN A 243 10.66 0.36 -13.76
C GLN A 243 10.63 0.86 -12.31
N LYS A 244 11.43 1.88 -11.97
CA LYS A 244 11.47 2.47 -10.63
C LYS A 244 10.12 3.11 -10.24
N HIS A 245 9.57 3.95 -11.11
CA HIS A 245 8.27 4.58 -10.89
C HIS A 245 7.15 3.53 -10.81
N ARG A 246 7.18 2.54 -11.70
CA ARG A 246 6.20 1.45 -11.70
C ARG A 246 6.23 0.64 -10.41
N ALA A 247 7.42 0.23 -9.95
CA ALA A 247 7.57 -0.52 -8.71
C ALA A 247 7.08 0.26 -7.48
N ALA A 248 7.28 1.59 -7.45
CA ALA A 248 6.74 2.45 -6.40
C ALA A 248 5.19 2.49 -6.44
N GLY A 249 4.60 2.65 -7.62
CA GLY A 249 3.15 2.60 -7.81
C GLY A 249 2.53 1.26 -7.39
N ASP A 250 3.14 0.14 -7.79
CA ASP A 250 2.68 -1.21 -7.43
C ASP A 250 2.79 -1.46 -5.92
N GLN A 251 3.83 -0.94 -5.26
CA GLN A 251 3.94 -0.98 -3.80
C GLN A 251 2.79 -0.23 -3.12
N ALA A 252 2.43 0.97 -3.59
CA ALA A 252 1.26 1.69 -3.06
C ALA A 252 -0.03 0.88 -3.23
N ARG A 253 -0.26 0.32 -4.42
CA ARG A 253 -1.44 -0.49 -4.73
C ARG A 253 -1.59 -1.66 -3.76
N ARG A 254 -0.52 -2.44 -3.52
CA ARG A 254 -0.55 -3.58 -2.60
C ARG A 254 -0.93 -3.16 -1.19
N VAL A 255 -0.34 -2.06 -0.72
CA VAL A 255 -0.59 -1.55 0.63
C VAL A 255 -2.03 -1.07 0.76
N VAL A 256 -2.55 -0.35 -0.23
CA VAL A 256 -3.95 0.07 -0.28
C VAL A 256 -4.90 -1.12 -0.30
N LEU A 257 -4.58 -2.17 -1.07
CA LEU A 257 -5.38 -3.40 -1.14
C LEU A 257 -5.55 -4.02 0.25
N PHE A 258 -4.46 -4.19 1.00
CA PHE A 258 -4.52 -4.77 2.34
C PHE A 258 -5.12 -3.82 3.38
N MET A 259 -4.79 -2.53 3.33
CA MET A 259 -5.34 -1.53 4.26
C MET A 259 -6.85 -1.36 4.08
N SER A 260 -7.32 -1.23 2.84
CA SER A 260 -8.75 -1.07 2.54
C SER A 260 -9.50 -2.40 2.70
N GLY A 261 -8.90 -3.52 2.30
CA GLY A 261 -9.51 -4.85 2.40
C GLY A 261 -9.61 -5.35 3.83
N LEU A 262 -8.48 -5.47 4.54
CA LEU A 262 -8.41 -6.08 5.87
C LEU A 262 -8.52 -5.08 7.03
N GLY A 263 -8.41 -3.78 6.76
CA GLY A 263 -8.41 -2.74 7.81
C GLY A 263 -7.14 -2.73 8.66
N LYS A 264 -6.14 -3.53 8.30
CA LYS A 264 -4.86 -3.63 9.01
C LYS A 264 -3.87 -2.64 8.41
N LYS A 265 -3.26 -1.81 9.26
CA LYS A 265 -2.17 -0.91 8.84
C LYS A 265 -0.82 -1.60 9.04
N PRO A 266 0.17 -1.39 8.15
CA PRO A 266 1.55 -1.83 8.38
C PRO A 266 2.15 -1.20 9.64
N SER A 267 3.20 -1.81 10.20
CA SER A 267 3.98 -1.20 11.29
C SER A 267 4.58 0.14 10.85
N LEU A 268 4.87 1.04 11.78
CA LEU A 268 5.39 2.37 11.43
C LEU A 268 6.73 2.32 10.69
N GLU A 269 7.60 1.38 11.06
CA GLU A 269 8.85 1.12 10.32
C GLU A 269 8.56 0.78 8.85
N GLU A 270 7.60 -0.11 8.61
CA GLU A 270 7.19 -0.52 7.27
C GLU A 270 6.53 0.65 6.51
N GLN A 271 5.69 1.45 7.18
CA GLN A 271 5.09 2.66 6.60
C GLN A 271 6.17 3.64 6.12
N GLN A 272 7.20 3.89 6.94
CA GLN A 272 8.32 4.75 6.54
C GLN A 272 9.14 4.15 5.40
N ARG A 273 9.40 2.84 5.42
CA ARG A 273 10.09 2.12 4.34
C ARG A 273 9.36 2.29 3.02
N ILE A 274 8.03 2.16 3.03
CA ILE A 274 7.17 2.34 1.86
C ILE A 274 7.21 3.80 1.39
N LEU A 275 7.05 4.77 2.30
CA LEU A 275 7.08 6.19 1.95
C LEU A 275 8.40 6.63 1.31
N ARG A 276 9.53 6.07 1.75
CA ARG A 276 10.87 6.33 1.16
C ARG A 276 11.03 5.78 -0.26
N LYS A 277 10.19 4.84 -0.69
CA LYS A 277 10.21 4.31 -2.07
C LYS A 277 9.50 5.21 -3.07
N PHE A 278 8.62 6.12 -2.62
CA PHE A 278 7.98 7.08 -3.52
C PHE A 278 9.01 8.12 -3.98
N ILE A 279 9.03 8.35 -5.28
CA ILE A 279 9.98 9.22 -5.98
C ILE A 279 9.36 10.60 -6.17
N LEU A 280 8.07 10.65 -6.50
CA LEU A 280 7.37 11.88 -6.79
C LEU A 280 6.74 12.50 -5.52
N PRO A 281 6.93 13.82 -5.31
CA PRO A 281 6.28 14.52 -4.21
C PRO A 281 4.79 14.72 -4.50
N LEU A 282 3.98 14.85 -3.44
CA LEU A 282 2.54 15.12 -3.52
C LEU A 282 2.17 16.58 -3.86
N SER A 283 3.13 17.43 -4.21
CA SER A 283 2.87 18.86 -4.40
C SER A 283 2.02 19.08 -5.67
N GLY A 284 0.83 19.66 -5.50
CA GLY A 284 -0.04 20.09 -6.61
C GLY A 284 -1.01 19.04 -7.17
N ALA A 285 -1.23 17.90 -6.49
CA ALA A 285 -2.23 16.91 -6.90
C ALA A 285 -3.63 17.24 -6.34
N ASP A 286 -4.68 17.06 -7.15
CA ASP A 286 -6.08 17.18 -6.71
C ASP A 286 -6.38 16.09 -5.67
N TRP A 287 -6.78 16.54 -4.47
CA TRP A 287 -7.20 15.66 -3.38
C TRP A 287 -8.61 15.13 -3.63
N ASN A 288 -8.76 14.16 -4.52
CA ASN A 288 -10.02 13.42 -4.63
C ASN A 288 -10.02 12.23 -3.65
N LEU A 289 -11.16 12.00 -2.97
CA LEU A 289 -11.39 10.80 -2.16
C LEU A 289 -11.55 9.57 -3.07
N GLU A 290 -10.42 9.03 -3.53
CA GLU A 290 -10.38 7.87 -4.44
C GLU A 290 -10.89 6.57 -3.80
N GLU A 291 -10.94 6.48 -2.46
CA GLU A 291 -11.52 5.32 -1.77
C GLU A 291 -13.01 5.09 -2.11
N SER A 292 -13.71 6.13 -2.59
CA SER A 292 -15.08 6.02 -3.11
C SER A 292 -15.21 5.10 -4.34
N ARG A 293 -14.09 4.82 -5.03
CA ARG A 293 -14.02 4.02 -6.26
C ARG A 293 -14.25 2.53 -6.06
N PHE A 294 -13.92 1.98 -4.89
CA PHE A 294 -14.29 0.61 -4.57
C PHE A 294 -15.79 0.55 -4.31
N ALA A 295 -16.50 -0.37 -4.97
CA ALA A 295 -17.94 -0.56 -4.83
C ALA A 295 -18.32 -1.28 -3.54
N SER A 296 -17.40 -2.07 -2.97
CA SER A 296 -17.61 -2.74 -1.68
C SER A 296 -17.79 -1.71 -0.57
N ARG A 297 -18.79 -1.95 0.27
CA ARG A 297 -19.09 -1.17 1.48
C ARG A 297 -19.06 -2.06 2.73
N GLU A 298 -18.58 -3.29 2.59
CA GLU A 298 -18.42 -4.23 3.70
C GLU A 298 -17.45 -3.70 4.75
N PHE A 299 -17.58 -4.21 5.96
CA PHE A 299 -16.59 -3.94 7.00
C PHE A 299 -15.25 -4.57 6.62
N PRO A 300 -14.11 -3.97 7.01
CA PRO A 300 -12.81 -4.53 6.72
C PRO A 300 -12.67 -5.98 7.22
N GLY A 301 -12.22 -6.86 6.33
CA GLY A 301 -12.17 -8.30 6.54
C GLY A 301 -11.86 -9.06 5.24
N TYR A 302 -11.79 -10.38 5.30
CA TYR A 302 -11.47 -11.21 4.12
C TYR A 302 -12.51 -11.09 3.01
N GLN A 303 -13.79 -10.94 3.36
CA GLN A 303 -14.86 -10.67 2.39
C GLN A 303 -14.60 -9.36 1.63
N ARG A 304 -14.34 -8.25 2.33
CA ARG A 304 -14.07 -6.96 1.69
C ARG A 304 -12.82 -7.02 0.82
N LEU A 305 -11.76 -7.68 1.29
CA LEU A 305 -10.56 -7.90 0.48
C LEU A 305 -10.89 -8.67 -0.81
N ALA A 306 -11.68 -9.73 -0.72
CA ALA A 306 -12.11 -10.53 -1.87
C ALA A 306 -12.93 -9.69 -2.86
N GLU A 307 -13.90 -8.91 -2.40
CA GLU A 307 -14.70 -8.02 -3.24
C GLU A 307 -13.87 -6.94 -3.93
N ILE A 308 -12.86 -6.39 -3.25
CA ILE A 308 -11.92 -5.43 -3.85
C ILE A 308 -11.07 -6.10 -4.94
N ILE A 309 -10.59 -7.33 -4.70
CA ILE A 309 -9.84 -8.11 -5.69
C ILE A 309 -10.72 -8.42 -6.90
N GLU A 310 -11.95 -8.87 -6.68
CA GLU A 310 -12.93 -9.17 -7.72
C GLU A 310 -13.20 -7.95 -8.60
N GLU A 311 -13.52 -6.81 -7.99
CA GLU A 311 -13.70 -5.57 -8.73
C GLU A 311 -12.45 -5.20 -9.52
N SER A 312 -11.29 -5.17 -8.86
CA SER A 312 -10.05 -4.77 -9.52
C SER A 312 -9.67 -5.71 -10.67
N ALA A 313 -9.89 -7.02 -10.51
CA ALA A 313 -9.65 -8.03 -11.55
C ALA A 313 -10.58 -7.83 -12.74
N PHE A 314 -11.87 -7.55 -12.51
CA PHE A 314 -12.83 -7.24 -13.56
C PHE A 314 -12.41 -6.02 -14.40
N TRP A 315 -12.10 -4.91 -13.73
CA TRP A 315 -11.74 -3.66 -14.40
C TRP A 315 -10.43 -3.77 -15.17
N THR A 316 -9.39 -4.33 -14.53
CA THR A 316 -8.07 -4.46 -15.15
C THR A 316 -8.05 -5.55 -16.23
N GLY A 317 -8.82 -6.62 -16.06
CA GLY A 317 -8.99 -7.69 -17.05
C GLY A 317 -9.56 -7.19 -18.37
N ASP A 318 -10.64 -6.41 -18.35
CA ASP A 318 -11.22 -5.81 -19.56
C ASP A 318 -10.22 -4.92 -20.31
N LEU A 319 -9.41 -4.17 -19.55
CA LEU A 319 -8.39 -3.30 -20.10
C LEU A 319 -7.25 -4.07 -20.78
N HIS A 320 -6.84 -5.21 -20.21
CA HIS A 320 -5.85 -6.09 -20.84
C HIS A 320 -6.43 -6.82 -22.07
N HIS A 321 -7.68 -7.27 -22.05
CA HIS A 321 -8.37 -7.80 -23.24
C HIS A 321 -8.41 -6.78 -24.38
N ALA A 322 -8.77 -5.54 -24.07
CA ALA A 322 -8.78 -4.45 -25.03
C ALA A 322 -7.38 -4.17 -25.59
N SER A 323 -6.37 -4.13 -24.72
CA SER A 323 -4.97 -3.90 -25.11
C SER A 323 -4.43 -5.02 -25.98
N ALA A 324 -4.74 -6.29 -25.67
CA ALA A 324 -4.40 -7.45 -26.51
C ALA A 324 -5.07 -7.36 -27.89
N GLY A 325 -6.35 -6.99 -27.95
CA GLY A 325 -7.07 -6.81 -29.21
C GLY A 325 -6.47 -5.70 -30.09
N LEU A 326 -6.07 -4.59 -29.49
CA LEU A 326 -5.36 -3.51 -30.19
C LEU A 326 -4.01 -3.99 -30.71
N MET A 327 -3.22 -4.61 -29.84
CA MET A 327 -1.88 -5.08 -30.19
C MET A 327 -1.93 -6.10 -31.32
N SER A 328 -2.93 -6.98 -31.32
CA SER A 328 -3.20 -7.91 -32.42
C SER A 328 -3.46 -7.16 -33.74
N LYS A 329 -4.34 -6.17 -33.74
CA LYS A 329 -4.62 -5.36 -34.95
C LYS A 329 -3.37 -4.63 -35.45
N PHE A 330 -2.59 -4.07 -34.54
CA PHE A 330 -1.34 -3.37 -34.88
C PHE A 330 -0.31 -4.34 -35.47
N LEU A 331 -0.11 -5.51 -34.85
CA LEU A 331 0.78 -6.56 -35.34
C LEU A 331 0.38 -7.02 -36.75
N TRP A 332 -0.88 -7.40 -36.95
CA TRP A 332 -1.34 -7.86 -38.27
C TRP A 332 -1.33 -6.75 -39.32
N GLY A 333 -1.73 -5.53 -38.97
CA GLY A 333 -1.70 -4.39 -39.88
C GLY A 333 -0.28 -4.02 -40.30
N SER A 334 0.66 -4.04 -39.36
CA SER A 334 2.05 -3.70 -39.64
C SER A 334 2.79 -4.79 -40.43
N LEU A 335 2.50 -6.07 -40.18
CA LEU A 335 2.95 -7.19 -41.03
C LEU A 335 2.39 -7.07 -42.45
N LEU A 336 1.10 -6.77 -42.61
CA LEU A 336 0.48 -6.58 -43.92
C LEU A 336 1.11 -5.41 -44.68
N CYS A 337 1.29 -4.26 -44.03
CA CYS A 337 1.96 -3.10 -44.63
C CYS A 337 3.40 -3.42 -45.05
N SER A 338 4.15 -4.14 -44.22
CA SER A 338 5.52 -4.57 -44.56
C SER A 338 5.53 -5.51 -45.77
N PHE A 339 4.61 -6.47 -45.81
CA PHE A 339 4.49 -7.41 -46.93
C PHE A 339 4.12 -6.70 -48.24
N VAL A 340 3.11 -5.83 -48.22
CA VAL A 340 2.69 -5.04 -49.39
C VAL A 340 3.79 -4.10 -49.85
N GLY A 341 4.43 -3.39 -48.93
CA GLY A 341 5.57 -2.53 -49.23
C GLY A 341 6.72 -3.30 -49.88
N SER A 342 6.92 -4.56 -49.47
CA SER A 342 7.95 -5.41 -50.05
C SER A 342 7.65 -5.79 -51.49
N ILE A 343 6.42 -6.20 -51.78
CA ILE A 343 5.99 -6.55 -53.14
C ILE A 343 6.05 -5.33 -54.05
N ALA A 344 5.54 -4.18 -53.59
CA ALA A 344 5.54 -2.94 -54.37
C ALA A 344 6.97 -2.52 -54.75
N ALA A 345 7.92 -2.63 -53.83
CA ALA A 345 9.30 -2.30 -54.11
C ALA A 345 9.97 -3.29 -55.08
N ILE A 346 9.70 -4.60 -55.00
CA ILE A 346 10.20 -5.57 -55.99
C ILE A 346 9.70 -5.23 -57.40
N VAL A 347 8.45 -4.78 -57.53
CA VAL A 347 7.82 -4.49 -58.82
C VAL A 347 8.26 -3.14 -59.39
N LEU A 348 8.50 -2.14 -58.53
CA LEU A 348 8.75 -0.75 -58.95
C LEU A 348 10.23 -0.34 -58.93
N ALA A 349 11.11 -1.08 -58.23
CA ALA A 349 12.51 -0.69 -58.08
C ALA A 349 13.38 -1.05 -59.31
N PRO A 350 14.30 -0.16 -59.72
CA PRO A 350 15.31 -0.48 -60.72
C PRO A 350 16.20 -1.67 -60.28
N PRO A 351 16.73 -2.48 -61.20
CA PRO A 351 17.54 -3.67 -60.87
C PRO A 351 18.76 -3.39 -59.98
N ASN A 352 19.32 -2.17 -60.06
CA ASN A 352 20.52 -1.78 -59.32
C ASN A 352 20.24 -1.45 -57.84
N ASP A 353 18.99 -1.24 -57.43
CA ASP A 353 18.61 -0.85 -56.06
C ASP A 353 18.13 -2.04 -55.21
N LEU A 354 18.18 -3.27 -55.74
CA LEU A 354 17.69 -4.47 -55.07
C LEU A 354 18.40 -4.73 -53.73
N ILE A 355 19.68 -4.38 -53.62
CA ILE A 355 20.49 -4.57 -52.39
C ILE A 355 20.04 -3.59 -51.30
N ALA A 356 19.84 -2.32 -51.66
CA ALA A 356 19.31 -1.32 -50.73
C ALA A 356 17.91 -1.75 -50.26
N PHE A 357 17.03 -2.13 -51.18
CA PHE A 357 15.71 -2.61 -50.83
C PHE A 357 15.72 -3.82 -49.86
N ASN A 358 16.53 -4.85 -50.12
CA ASN A 358 16.65 -6.01 -49.23
C ASN A 358 17.17 -5.63 -47.83
N ARG A 359 18.08 -4.65 -47.72
CA ARG A 359 18.57 -4.14 -46.43
C ARG A 359 17.48 -3.37 -45.67
N ALA A 360 16.67 -2.58 -46.36
CA ALA A 360 15.52 -1.90 -45.76
C ALA A 360 14.49 -2.92 -45.25
N LEU A 361 14.23 -3.99 -46.00
CA LEU A 361 13.34 -5.07 -45.57
C LEU A 361 13.84 -5.78 -44.31
N ILE A 362 15.14 -6.13 -44.25
CA ILE A 362 15.75 -6.71 -43.05
C ILE A 362 15.65 -5.76 -41.86
N ALA A 363 15.85 -4.45 -42.04
CA ALA A 363 15.70 -3.45 -40.99
C ALA A 363 14.26 -3.38 -40.45
N VAL A 364 13.25 -3.47 -41.33
CA VAL A 364 11.83 -3.52 -40.94
C VAL A 364 11.51 -4.83 -40.19
N MET A 365 12.04 -5.97 -40.64
CA MET A 365 11.86 -7.25 -39.93
C MET A 365 12.52 -7.24 -38.55
N LEU A 366 13.73 -6.69 -38.43
CA LEU A 366 14.43 -6.50 -37.15
C LEU A 366 13.66 -5.55 -36.23
N PHE A 367 13.00 -4.52 -36.77
CA PHE A 367 12.10 -3.68 -35.97
C PHE A 367 10.99 -4.53 -35.35
N PHE A 368 10.30 -5.38 -36.11
CA PHE A 368 9.23 -6.22 -35.54
C PHE A 368 9.71 -7.19 -34.47
N ILE A 369 10.89 -7.79 -34.67
CA ILE A 369 11.51 -8.69 -33.69
C ILE A 369 11.94 -7.92 -32.44
N SER A 370 12.50 -6.71 -32.59
CA SER A 370 13.00 -5.89 -31.48
C SER A 370 11.92 -5.11 -30.72
N SER A 371 10.78 -4.82 -31.36
CA SER A 371 9.67 -4.02 -30.81
C SER A 371 8.91 -4.72 -29.69
N ASP A 372 9.18 -6.00 -29.44
CA ASP A 372 8.50 -6.82 -28.44
C ASP A 372 6.96 -6.75 -28.54
N MET A 373 6.41 -6.37 -29.71
CA MET A 373 4.96 -6.22 -29.92
C MET A 373 4.25 -7.56 -29.74
N LEU A 374 4.90 -8.63 -30.19
CA LEU A 374 4.41 -9.99 -30.02
C LEU A 374 4.45 -10.42 -28.54
N GLY A 375 5.54 -10.11 -27.83
CA GLY A 375 5.65 -10.38 -26.39
C GLY A 375 4.63 -9.59 -25.58
N LEU A 376 4.45 -8.30 -25.87
CA LEU A 376 3.40 -7.47 -25.27
C LEU A 376 2.00 -8.04 -25.56
N TYR A 377 1.71 -8.47 -26.79
CA TYR A 377 0.44 -9.11 -27.12
C TYR A 377 0.18 -10.35 -26.24
N PHE A 378 1.15 -11.26 -26.17
CA PHE A 378 1.02 -12.47 -25.35
C PHE A 378 0.93 -12.15 -23.87
N ALA A 379 1.69 -11.16 -23.39
CA ALA A 379 1.63 -10.70 -22.02
C ALA A 379 0.25 -10.14 -21.67
N TYR A 380 -0.32 -9.24 -22.50
CA TYR A 380 -1.68 -8.74 -22.32
C TYR A 380 -2.72 -9.87 -22.30
N LYS A 381 -2.63 -10.81 -23.26
CA LYS A 381 -3.56 -11.94 -23.34
C LYS A 381 -3.48 -12.83 -22.10
N LYS A 382 -2.26 -13.18 -21.68
CA LYS A 382 -2.01 -14.01 -20.48
C LYS A 382 -2.52 -13.32 -19.22
N SER A 383 -2.21 -12.04 -19.03
CA SER A 383 -2.70 -11.25 -17.90
C SER A 383 -4.22 -11.20 -17.87
N ALA A 384 -4.87 -10.99 -19.02
CA ALA A 384 -6.33 -10.97 -19.10
C ALA A 384 -6.94 -12.31 -18.69
N THR A 385 -6.45 -13.43 -19.22
CA THR A 385 -6.94 -14.77 -18.86
C THR A 385 -6.72 -15.11 -17.38
N SER A 386 -5.58 -14.72 -16.80
CA SER A 386 -5.31 -14.96 -15.38
C SER A 386 -6.19 -14.09 -14.47
N LEU A 387 -6.54 -12.87 -14.89
CA LEU A 387 -7.48 -12.02 -14.15
C LEU A 387 -8.91 -12.56 -14.22
N ASP A 388 -9.33 -13.10 -15.36
CA ASP A 388 -10.63 -13.79 -15.49
C ASP A 388 -10.69 -15.02 -14.58
N GLU A 389 -9.59 -15.78 -14.47
CA GLU A 389 -9.49 -16.92 -13.56
C GLU A 389 -9.57 -16.49 -12.08
N ILE A 390 -8.84 -15.44 -11.70
CA ILE A 390 -8.90 -14.87 -10.34
C ILE A 390 -10.32 -14.40 -10.01
N PHE A 391 -10.97 -13.70 -10.95
CA PHE A 391 -12.34 -13.24 -10.82
C PHE A 391 -13.29 -14.40 -10.48
N HIS A 392 -13.24 -15.49 -11.25
CA HIS A 392 -14.07 -16.67 -10.98
C HIS A 392 -13.70 -17.40 -9.68
N ARG A 393 -12.41 -17.45 -9.30
CA ARG A 393 -12.00 -18.07 -8.03
C ARG A 393 -12.49 -17.30 -6.81
N VAL A 394 -12.65 -15.97 -6.90
CA VAL A 394 -13.29 -15.19 -5.83
C VAL A 394 -14.77 -15.60 -5.68
N GLU A 395 -15.50 -15.79 -6.78
CA GLU A 395 -16.90 -16.25 -6.73
C GLU A 395 -17.04 -17.61 -6.05
N ILE A 396 -16.15 -18.55 -6.37
CA ILE A 396 -16.12 -19.89 -5.73
C ILE A 396 -15.81 -19.77 -4.24
N SER A 397 -14.88 -18.89 -3.86
CA SER A 397 -14.50 -18.65 -2.46
C SER A 397 -15.64 -17.98 -1.68
N ALA A 398 -16.45 -17.15 -2.33
CA ALA A 398 -17.62 -16.52 -1.73
C ALA A 398 -18.67 -17.57 -1.28
N LEU A 399 -18.88 -18.64 -2.07
CA LEU A 399 -19.78 -19.74 -1.71
C LEU A 399 -19.35 -20.49 -0.42
N ARG A 400 -18.05 -20.43 -0.08
CA ARG A 400 -17.46 -21.06 1.10
C ARG A 400 -17.34 -20.12 2.30
N GLY A 401 -17.87 -18.89 2.19
CA GLY A 401 -17.80 -17.90 3.27
C GLY A 401 -16.42 -17.25 3.44
N TYR A 402 -15.67 -17.09 2.35
CA TYR A 402 -14.37 -16.39 2.31
C TYR A 402 -13.31 -16.92 3.29
N PRO A 403 -12.87 -18.19 3.16
CA PRO A 403 -11.76 -18.73 3.97
C PRO A 403 -10.52 -17.84 3.86
N ASP A 404 -9.87 -17.56 4.99
CA ASP A 404 -8.74 -16.63 5.06
C ASP A 404 -7.55 -17.04 4.18
N ALA A 405 -7.18 -18.32 4.20
CA ALA A 405 -6.12 -18.88 3.37
C ALA A 405 -6.42 -18.70 1.86
N ASP A 406 -7.66 -18.96 1.44
CA ASP A 406 -8.07 -18.85 0.04
C ASP A 406 -7.98 -17.38 -0.43
N ILE A 407 -8.44 -16.43 0.40
CA ILE A 407 -8.41 -15.01 0.06
C ILE A 407 -6.98 -14.45 0.07
N LEU A 408 -6.13 -14.87 1.00
CA LEU A 408 -4.73 -14.46 1.02
C LEU A 408 -3.96 -15.02 -0.19
N LEU A 409 -4.24 -16.25 -0.60
CA LEU A 409 -3.68 -16.84 -1.81
C LEU A 409 -4.17 -16.09 -3.05
N LEU A 410 -5.45 -15.76 -3.15
CA LEU A 410 -6.01 -14.95 -4.22
C LEU A 410 -5.38 -13.55 -4.29
N ALA A 411 -5.15 -12.91 -3.13
CA ALA A 411 -4.47 -11.62 -3.07
C ALA A 411 -3.03 -11.73 -3.58
N SER A 412 -2.32 -12.82 -3.25
CA SER A 412 -0.98 -13.10 -3.73
C SER A 412 -0.96 -13.31 -5.25
N ASP A 413 -1.83 -14.17 -5.77
CA ASP A 413 -1.94 -14.47 -7.21
C ASP A 413 -2.30 -13.21 -8.01
N TYR A 414 -3.25 -12.42 -7.51
CA TYR A 414 -3.61 -11.13 -8.08
C TYR A 414 -2.41 -10.17 -8.13
N ASN A 415 -1.65 -10.06 -7.05
CA ASN A 415 -0.46 -9.22 -7.04
C ASN A 415 0.60 -9.70 -8.05
N ALA A 416 0.84 -11.01 -8.12
CA ALA A 416 1.78 -11.59 -9.07
C ALA A 416 1.38 -11.33 -10.52
N VAL A 417 0.08 -11.41 -10.85
CA VAL A 417 -0.41 -11.11 -12.20
C VAL A 417 -0.19 -9.64 -12.53
N ILE A 418 -0.58 -8.72 -11.65
CA ILE A 418 -0.48 -7.28 -11.92
C ILE A 418 0.97 -6.81 -12.07
N GLU A 419 1.89 -7.28 -11.23
CA GLU A 419 3.30 -6.89 -11.30
C GLU A 419 3.98 -7.39 -12.58
N ASN A 420 3.62 -8.58 -13.05
CA ASN A 420 4.17 -9.15 -14.29
C ASN A 420 3.44 -8.66 -15.55
N SER A 421 2.29 -8.00 -15.40
CA SER A 421 1.53 -7.49 -16.55
C SER A 421 2.24 -6.29 -17.19
N PRO A 422 2.05 -5.99 -18.47
CA PRO A 422 2.47 -4.70 -19.04
C PRO A 422 1.54 -3.56 -18.56
N SER A 423 2.04 -2.32 -18.54
CA SER A 423 1.20 -1.12 -18.29
C SER A 423 0.07 -1.06 -19.31
N PRO A 424 -1.20 -1.01 -18.90
CA PRO A 424 -2.30 -0.95 -19.84
C PRO A 424 -2.29 0.34 -20.67
N LEU A 425 -2.80 0.27 -21.90
CA LEU A 425 -2.83 1.41 -22.81
C LEU A 425 -3.89 2.43 -22.39
N SER A 426 -3.44 3.51 -21.74
CA SER A 426 -4.31 4.51 -21.11
C SER A 426 -5.27 5.27 -22.03
N PHE A 427 -4.99 5.32 -23.35
CA PHE A 427 -5.88 5.96 -24.33
C PHE A 427 -7.28 5.31 -24.39
N PHE A 428 -7.39 4.02 -24.05
CA PHE A 428 -8.65 3.27 -24.10
C PHE A 428 -9.52 3.38 -22.85
N LEU A 429 -8.95 3.81 -21.73
CA LEU A 429 -9.67 3.89 -20.45
C LEU A 429 -10.89 4.83 -20.53
N LYS A 430 -10.70 6.06 -21.04
CA LYS A 430 -11.79 7.06 -21.09
C LYS A 430 -12.97 6.68 -21.98
N SER A 431 -12.73 5.91 -23.04
CA SER A 431 -13.79 5.51 -23.99
C SER A 431 -14.60 4.30 -23.48
N ARG A 432 -14.03 3.51 -22.56
CA ARG A 432 -14.64 2.26 -22.08
C ARG A 432 -15.30 2.33 -20.72
N THR A 433 -14.93 3.32 -19.90
CA THR A 433 -15.45 3.48 -18.52
C THR A 433 -16.97 3.40 -18.45
N ASN A 434 -17.71 4.10 -19.31
CA ASN A 434 -19.18 4.12 -19.24
C ASN A 434 -19.82 2.73 -19.46
N LYS A 435 -19.36 1.99 -20.49
CA LYS A 435 -19.87 0.65 -20.80
C LYS A 435 -19.48 -0.35 -19.71
N LEU A 436 -18.28 -0.20 -19.15
CA LEU A 436 -17.76 -1.10 -18.12
C LEU A 436 -18.44 -0.87 -16.77
N SER A 437 -18.70 0.39 -16.40
CA SER A 437 -19.51 0.76 -15.23
C SER A 437 -20.89 0.11 -15.27
N LEU A 438 -21.54 0.11 -16.43
CA LEU A 438 -22.86 -0.51 -16.61
C LEU A 438 -22.77 -2.05 -16.45
N ARG A 439 -21.78 -2.70 -17.09
CA ARG A 439 -21.57 -4.16 -16.95
C ARG A 439 -21.31 -4.55 -15.49
N TRP A 440 -20.51 -3.76 -14.78
CA TRP A 440 -20.22 -3.98 -13.36
C TRP A 440 -21.48 -3.81 -12.50
N ALA A 441 -22.31 -2.80 -12.78
CA ALA A 441 -23.57 -2.60 -12.08
C ALA A 441 -24.52 -3.79 -12.27
N ILE A 442 -24.71 -4.25 -13.51
CA ILE A 442 -25.54 -5.41 -13.84
C ILE A 442 -25.02 -6.67 -13.13
N TYR A 443 -23.70 -6.90 -13.17
CA TYR A 443 -23.08 -8.02 -12.49
C TYR A 443 -23.40 -8.04 -10.98
N LYS A 444 -23.24 -6.90 -10.30
CA LYS A 444 -23.55 -6.79 -8.87
C LYS A 444 -25.02 -7.06 -8.56
N GLU A 445 -25.94 -6.58 -9.40
CA GLU A 445 -27.37 -6.86 -9.24
C GLU A 445 -27.68 -8.35 -9.39
N MET A 446 -27.10 -9.01 -10.41
CA MET A 446 -27.26 -10.46 -10.61
C MET A 446 -26.69 -11.26 -9.44
N LYS A 447 -25.51 -10.89 -8.92
CA LYS A 447 -24.87 -11.53 -7.77
C LYS A 447 -25.75 -11.41 -6.51
N ARG A 448 -26.32 -10.23 -6.26
CA ARG A 448 -27.26 -9.99 -5.14
C ARG A 448 -28.54 -10.81 -5.28
N ALA A 449 -29.12 -10.86 -6.48
CA ALA A 449 -30.33 -11.63 -6.76
C ALA A 449 -30.10 -13.15 -6.61
N GLY A 450 -28.93 -13.65 -7.01
CA GLY A 450 -28.52 -15.04 -6.80
C GLY A 450 -28.38 -15.39 -5.32
N ALA A 451 -27.69 -14.56 -4.54
CA ALA A 451 -27.52 -14.75 -3.10
C ALA A 451 -28.87 -14.74 -2.35
N ALA A 452 -29.81 -13.87 -2.74
CA ALA A 452 -31.15 -13.81 -2.13
C ALA A 452 -31.95 -15.12 -2.32
N LYS A 453 -31.90 -15.72 -3.52
CA LYS A 453 -32.58 -16.99 -3.81
C LYS A 453 -31.99 -18.17 -3.01
N GLU A 454 -30.69 -18.18 -2.77
CA GLU A 454 -30.03 -19.25 -2.01
C GLU A 454 -30.37 -19.18 -0.51
N ILE A 455 -30.51 -17.97 0.05
CA ILE A 455 -30.95 -17.75 1.44
C ILE A 455 -32.41 -18.16 1.64
N GLU A 456 -33.28 -17.86 0.67
CA GLU A 456 -34.70 -18.23 0.70
C GLU A 456 -34.89 -19.76 0.57
N GLY A 457 -34.07 -20.42 -0.25
CA GLY A 457 -34.00 -21.88 -0.36
C GLY A 457 -33.49 -22.59 0.90
N ARG A 458 -32.57 -22.00 1.68
CA ARG A 458 -32.11 -22.58 2.96
C ARG A 458 -33.08 -22.38 4.14
N ARG A 459 -34.03 -21.45 4.03
CA ARG A 459 -35.10 -21.23 5.04
C ARG A 459 -36.34 -22.10 4.84
N SER A 460 -36.42 -22.79 3.71
CA SER A 460 -37.56 -23.63 3.31
C SER A 460 -37.31 -25.14 3.49
N TYR A 461 -36.23 -25.52 4.20
CA TYR A 461 -35.94 -26.88 4.64
C TYR A 461 -36.00 -27.02 6.17
#